data_AF-A0A523ZB30-F1
#
_entry.id   AF-A0A523ZB30-F1
#
_cell.length_a   1.000
_cell.length_b   1.000
_cell.length_c   1.000
_cell.angle_alpha   90.00
_cell.angle_beta   90.00
_cell.angle_gamma   90.00
#
_symmetry.space_group_name_H-M   'P 1'
#
loop_
_entity.id
_entity.type
_entity.pdbx_description
1 polymer ?
#
loop_
_entity_poly.entity_id
_entity_poly.type
_entity_poly.pdbx_seq_one_letter_code
_entity_poly.pdbx_strand_id
1 'polypeptide(L)'
;SPLRWEEGIWHSVKHLLLIGDAEKIRPNLGMNEGLHVLTAEKPKANVVGTDLYYAIVQDKDDFFPDLSYGRLPVDTLQQADDVVDKIIAYETTAAGAAFRESFAVAGAFYDRQKFKPEDQDGTLDGTMSFVRGSGEVTGESTRFRDDVEAGDWIRIWGAGAALVEVDRIVDRTHLRLASPWPNPDASGTYEVWRLDGKDSGVFMNTAERVRSYLVDSLGYAADYHYTVDWFRSDPQKFNDGGWLPPELRRPTYAWDADMWDIMGELNSGDNLFILHRDHAEFFGWGDPPLKAWDVAAHATSASDLLPVMFSINCASGYFDNEYDYWRVRQPDGTVTQQPIDPASGGGWSDVASVKLAEALIRQPNGGAIGVIAATRLSYSWFNDVLTDGIISFMYPGYAGMESGLTILSSSQYLGDILNGAKTYAASRFDDPDWVQYYMEMFHIIGDPTLKVKIR
;
A
#
# COMPACT_ATOMS: atom_id res chain seq x y z
N SER A 1 32.11 -4.97 2.15
CA SER A 1 31.92 -5.96 3.22
C SER A 1 30.70 -5.53 4.01
N PRO A 2 29.71 -6.39 4.30
CA PRO A 2 28.65 -6.02 5.24
C PRO A 2 29.29 -5.62 6.58
N LEU A 3 28.73 -4.60 7.24
CA LEU A 3 29.10 -4.21 8.60
C LEU A 3 29.14 -5.48 9.47
N ARG A 4 30.29 -5.75 10.07
CA ARG A 4 30.43 -6.78 11.10
C ARG A 4 30.73 -6.05 12.39
N TRP A 5 29.79 -6.08 13.32
CA TRP A 5 29.98 -5.53 14.65
C TRP A 5 31.14 -6.28 15.35
N GLU A 6 32.09 -5.53 15.91
CA GLU A 6 33.15 -6.12 16.73
C GLU A 6 32.61 -6.51 18.11
N GLU A 7 33.01 -7.70 18.61
CA GLU A 7 32.60 -8.22 19.92
C GLU A 7 32.76 -7.19 21.05
N GLY A 8 31.62 -6.76 21.61
CA GLY A 8 31.57 -5.87 22.77
C GLY A 8 30.97 -4.48 22.52
N ILE A 9 30.91 -3.99 21.27
CA ILE A 9 30.45 -2.60 20.96
C ILE A 9 28.93 -2.44 21.11
N TRP A 10 28.15 -3.50 20.88
CA TRP A 10 26.69 -3.43 20.78
C TRP A 10 25.93 -3.29 22.10
N HIS A 11 26.53 -3.57 23.26
CA HIS A 11 25.81 -3.57 24.55
C HIS A 11 25.23 -2.19 24.94
N SER A 12 25.57 -1.12 24.21
CA SER A 12 25.08 0.24 24.44
C SER A 12 24.44 0.89 23.21
N VAL A 13 24.50 0.23 22.03
CA VAL A 13 23.92 0.76 20.80
C VAL A 13 22.45 0.35 20.75
N LYS A 14 21.56 1.31 20.49
CA LYS A 14 20.12 1.08 20.36
C LYS A 14 19.57 1.37 18.98
N HIS A 15 20.29 2.20 18.22
CA HIS A 15 19.82 2.73 16.96
C HIS A 15 20.91 2.65 15.89
N LEU A 16 20.51 2.36 14.65
CA LEU A 16 21.34 2.38 13.46
C LEU A 16 20.69 3.29 12.41
N LEU A 17 21.33 4.42 12.11
CA LEU A 17 20.96 5.28 10.99
C LEU A 17 21.97 5.11 9.86
N LEU A 18 21.49 4.68 8.70
CA LEU A 18 22.28 4.61 7.47
C LEU A 18 22.08 5.91 6.68
N ILE A 19 23.17 6.60 6.33
CA ILE A 19 23.10 7.85 5.54
C ILE A 19 23.79 7.62 4.21
N GLY A 20 22.99 7.61 3.14
CA GLY A 20 23.41 7.33 1.78
C GLY A 20 22.46 6.35 1.12
N ASP A 21 22.30 6.51 -0.19
CA ASP A 21 21.46 5.62 -0.99
C ASP A 21 22.12 4.25 -1.28
N ALA A 22 21.45 3.35 -1.98
CA ALA A 22 21.84 1.94 -2.14
C ALA A 22 23.19 1.74 -2.85
N GLU A 23 23.61 2.65 -3.71
CA GLU A 23 24.93 2.65 -4.35
C GLU A 23 26.04 3.16 -3.42
N LYS A 24 25.70 3.89 -2.34
CA LYS A 24 26.65 4.27 -1.26
C LYS A 24 26.75 3.20 -0.18
N ILE A 25 25.60 2.74 0.30
CA ILE A 25 25.47 1.71 1.33
C ILE A 25 24.53 0.64 0.78
N ARG A 26 25.16 -0.36 0.16
CA ARG A 26 24.47 -1.51 -0.43
C ARG A 26 23.55 -2.19 0.60
N PRO A 27 22.25 -2.39 0.34
CA PRO A 27 21.41 -3.21 1.21
C PRO A 27 21.78 -4.70 1.09
N ASN A 28 21.39 -5.49 2.09
CA ASN A 28 21.46 -6.94 1.98
C ASN A 28 20.35 -7.45 1.04
N LEU A 29 20.57 -8.62 0.44
CA LEU A 29 19.61 -9.28 -0.44
C LEU A 29 18.87 -10.37 0.34
N GLY A 30 17.62 -10.11 0.69
CA GLY A 30 16.73 -10.98 1.45
C GLY A 30 16.09 -12.11 0.65
N MET A 31 14.84 -12.43 0.93
CA MET A 31 14.05 -13.46 0.27
C MET A 31 13.63 -13.03 -1.15
N ASN A 32 13.09 -13.99 -1.89
CA ASN A 32 12.48 -13.69 -3.19
C ASN A 32 11.19 -12.90 -2.98
N GLU A 33 10.94 -11.92 -3.83
CA GLU A 33 9.68 -11.17 -3.83
C GLU A 33 8.47 -12.12 -3.96
N GLY A 34 7.46 -11.93 -3.11
CA GLY A 34 6.28 -12.77 -3.01
C GLY A 34 6.57 -14.24 -2.64
N LEU A 35 7.71 -14.52 -2.00
CA LEU A 35 8.22 -15.88 -1.77
C LEU A 35 8.27 -16.74 -3.04
N HIS A 36 8.56 -16.10 -4.18
CA HIS A 36 8.52 -16.78 -5.47
C HIS A 36 9.46 -17.99 -5.52
N VAL A 37 8.89 -19.17 -5.72
CA VAL A 37 9.66 -20.42 -5.89
C VAL A 37 10.17 -20.53 -7.32
N LEU A 38 11.50 -20.62 -7.47
CA LEU A 38 12.14 -20.74 -8.77
C LEU A 38 11.94 -22.15 -9.35
N THR A 39 11.33 -22.21 -10.53
CA THR A 39 11.07 -23.45 -11.28
C THR A 39 11.70 -23.36 -12.68
N ALA A 40 11.61 -24.42 -13.48
CA ALA A 40 12.06 -24.35 -14.88
C ALA A 40 11.18 -23.39 -15.70
N GLU A 41 9.87 -23.33 -15.38
CA GLU A 41 8.85 -22.51 -16.04
C GLU A 41 8.87 -21.06 -15.54
N LYS A 42 9.21 -20.84 -14.27
CA LYS A 42 9.36 -19.53 -13.65
C LYS A 42 10.77 -19.38 -13.05
N PRO A 43 11.82 -19.26 -13.89
CA PRO A 43 13.20 -19.37 -13.44
C PRO A 43 13.78 -18.09 -12.83
N LYS A 44 13.00 -17.01 -12.71
CA LYS A 44 13.50 -15.71 -12.21
C LYS A 44 12.59 -15.17 -11.11
N ALA A 45 13.19 -14.58 -10.09
CA ALA A 45 12.51 -13.81 -9.04
C ALA A 45 13.29 -12.56 -8.69
N ASN A 46 12.57 -11.46 -8.46
CA ASN A 46 13.15 -10.27 -7.84
C ASN A 46 13.48 -10.60 -6.37
N VAL A 47 14.36 -9.82 -5.76
CA VAL A 47 14.84 -10.05 -4.39
C VAL A 47 14.54 -8.83 -3.53
N VAL A 48 14.26 -9.05 -2.25
CA VAL A 48 14.06 -7.95 -1.29
C VAL A 48 15.40 -7.29 -0.97
N GLY A 49 15.56 -6.01 -1.31
CA GLY A 49 16.57 -5.16 -0.68
C GLY A 49 16.20 -4.87 0.76
N THR A 50 17.11 -5.17 1.69
CA THR A 50 16.86 -4.99 3.12
C THR A 50 18.07 -4.54 3.93
N ASP A 51 17.84 -3.61 4.84
CA ASP A 51 18.80 -3.19 5.87
C ASP A 51 18.67 -3.97 7.18
N LEU A 52 17.66 -4.85 7.31
CA LEU A 52 17.38 -5.64 8.51
C LEU A 52 18.65 -6.30 9.07
N TYR A 53 19.43 -6.95 8.20
CA TYR A 53 20.61 -7.70 8.62
C TYR A 53 21.79 -6.84 9.09
N TYR A 54 21.72 -5.51 8.99
CA TYR A 54 22.65 -4.62 9.70
C TYR A 54 22.25 -4.38 11.15
N ALA A 55 20.96 -4.54 11.46
CA ALA A 55 20.36 -4.34 12.77
C ALA A 55 20.31 -5.62 13.62
N ILE A 56 20.64 -6.78 13.06
CA ILE A 56 20.76 -8.06 13.78
C ILE A 56 22.22 -8.27 14.17
N VAL A 57 22.52 -8.18 15.45
CA VAL A 57 23.88 -8.15 16.01
C VAL A 57 24.15 -9.31 16.97
N GLN A 58 23.14 -9.85 17.63
CA GLN A 58 23.27 -10.92 18.62
C GLN A 58 23.07 -12.31 18.01
N ASP A 59 21.86 -12.61 17.53
CA ASP A 59 21.51 -13.91 16.97
C ASP A 59 21.37 -13.82 15.45
N LYS A 60 22.39 -14.24 14.72
CA LYS A 60 22.42 -14.15 13.25
C LYS A 60 21.52 -15.19 12.57
N ASP A 61 20.90 -16.08 13.35
CA ASP A 61 20.01 -17.12 12.84
C ASP A 61 18.53 -16.72 12.95
N ASP A 62 18.19 -15.53 13.49
CA ASP A 62 16.83 -14.98 13.47
C ASP A 62 16.66 -13.78 12.50
N PHE A 63 15.44 -13.27 12.41
CA PHE A 63 15.06 -12.12 11.58
C PHE A 63 14.42 -10.99 12.42
N PHE A 64 14.74 -10.93 13.71
CA PHE A 64 14.25 -9.89 14.63
C PHE A 64 15.38 -8.87 14.89
N PRO A 65 15.16 -7.58 14.58
CA PRO A 65 16.21 -6.58 14.74
C PRO A 65 16.54 -6.33 16.23
N ASP A 66 17.83 -6.40 16.58
CA ASP A 66 18.34 -5.99 17.90
C ASP A 66 18.38 -4.46 18.06
N LEU A 67 18.51 -3.74 16.94
CA LEU A 67 18.60 -2.29 16.86
C LEU A 67 17.39 -1.71 16.14
N SER A 68 16.88 -0.57 16.61
CA SER A 68 15.97 0.26 15.82
C SER A 68 16.74 0.85 14.65
N TYR A 69 16.27 0.67 13.41
CA TYR A 69 17.05 1.02 12.22
C TYR A 69 16.25 1.79 11.17
N GLY A 70 16.94 2.64 10.43
CA GLY A 70 16.37 3.42 9.34
C GLY A 70 17.45 3.95 8.41
N ARG A 71 17.02 4.44 7.24
CA ARG A 71 17.90 4.94 6.18
C ARG A 71 17.47 6.33 5.73
N LEU A 72 18.44 7.22 5.55
CA LEU A 72 18.30 8.42 4.73
C LEU A 72 18.88 8.10 3.34
N PRO A 73 18.05 7.73 2.35
CA PRO A 73 18.53 7.45 1.00
C PRO A 73 18.81 8.79 0.33
N VAL A 74 20.09 9.14 0.21
CA VAL A 74 20.54 10.42 -0.35
C VAL A 74 21.77 10.18 -1.23
N ASP A 75 21.79 10.84 -2.39
CA ASP A 75 22.84 10.69 -3.42
C ASP A 75 23.95 11.74 -3.26
N THR A 76 23.59 12.89 -2.69
CA THR A 76 24.43 14.08 -2.61
C THR A 76 24.50 14.61 -1.17
N LEU A 77 25.58 15.35 -0.88
CA LEU A 77 25.74 16.02 0.41
C LEU A 77 24.60 17.03 0.67
N GLN A 78 24.14 17.76 -0.36
CA GLN A 78 23.05 18.72 -0.21
C GLN A 78 21.75 18.04 0.24
N GLN A 79 21.39 16.91 -0.37
CA GLN A 79 20.22 16.14 0.08
C GLN A 79 20.38 15.64 1.53
N ALA A 80 21.59 15.23 1.92
CA ALA A 80 21.85 14.83 3.30
C ALA A 80 21.65 15.99 4.27
N ASP A 81 22.20 17.17 3.94
CA ASP A 81 22.06 18.40 4.74
C ASP A 81 20.57 18.80 4.83
N ASP A 82 19.84 18.82 3.71
CA ASP A 82 18.42 19.17 3.67
C ASP A 82 17.57 18.25 4.55
N VAL A 83 17.80 16.93 4.49
CA VAL A 83 17.06 15.96 5.31
C VAL A 83 17.38 16.09 6.79
N VAL A 84 18.66 16.28 7.13
CA VAL A 84 19.09 16.46 8.53
C VAL A 84 18.54 17.76 9.11
N ASP A 85 18.57 18.85 8.34
CA ASP A 85 18.01 20.14 8.77
C ASP A 85 16.50 20.04 9.02
N LYS A 86 15.75 19.32 8.17
CA LYS A 86 14.33 19.01 8.43
C LYS A 86 14.11 18.24 9.73
N ILE A 87 14.93 17.23 10.00
CA ILE A 87 14.85 16.44 11.25
C ILE A 87 15.08 17.36 12.46
N ILE A 88 16.13 18.18 12.43
CA ILE A 88 16.44 19.13 13.52
C ILE A 88 15.28 20.12 13.71
N ALA A 89 14.75 20.68 12.62
CA ALA A 89 13.63 21.62 12.67
C ALA A 89 12.38 20.97 13.30
N TYR A 90 12.01 19.76 12.86
CA TYR A 90 10.90 19.02 13.44
C TYR A 90 11.11 18.74 14.94
N GLU A 91 12.28 18.21 15.33
CA GLU A 91 12.54 17.84 16.71
C GLU A 91 12.54 19.04 17.66
N THR A 92 13.09 20.18 17.21
CA THR A 92 13.18 21.41 18.01
C THR A 92 11.89 22.24 18.02
N THR A 93 11.01 22.04 17.05
CA THR A 93 9.70 22.72 16.99
C THR A 93 8.72 22.13 18.00
N ALA A 94 8.12 22.99 18.82
CA ALA A 94 7.07 22.58 19.74
C ALA A 94 5.76 22.31 18.97
N ALA A 95 5.15 21.16 19.20
CA ALA A 95 3.84 20.84 18.63
C ALA A 95 2.71 21.14 19.61
N GLY A 96 1.71 21.90 19.15
CA GLY A 96 0.45 22.11 19.87
C GLY A 96 -0.50 20.92 19.70
N ALA A 97 -1.59 20.91 20.48
CA ALA A 97 -2.60 19.84 20.42
C ALA A 97 -3.17 19.64 19.00
N ALA A 98 -3.38 20.72 18.25
CA ALA A 98 -3.88 20.66 16.87
C ALA A 98 -3.05 19.73 15.98
N PHE A 99 -1.71 19.74 16.09
CA PHE A 99 -0.86 18.81 15.34
C PHE A 99 -0.85 17.41 15.96
N ARG A 100 -0.71 17.32 17.29
CA ARG A 100 -0.50 16.06 18.01
C ARG A 100 -1.74 15.15 18.06
N GLU A 101 -2.91 15.73 17.81
CA GLU A 101 -4.23 15.10 17.92
C GLU A 101 -4.99 15.11 16.58
N SER A 102 -4.28 15.31 15.45
CA SER A 102 -4.84 15.23 14.11
C SER A 102 -4.04 14.26 13.23
N PHE A 103 -4.73 13.55 12.35
CA PHE A 103 -4.12 12.66 11.36
C PHE A 103 -4.96 12.64 10.09
N ALA A 104 -4.34 12.22 8.98
CA ALA A 104 -5.05 11.94 7.75
C ALA A 104 -5.07 10.43 7.45
N VAL A 105 -6.13 9.97 6.78
CA VAL A 105 -6.27 8.60 6.31
C VAL A 105 -6.75 8.57 4.86
N ALA A 106 -6.17 7.69 4.04
CA ALA A 106 -6.46 7.59 2.62
C ALA A 106 -6.53 6.13 2.12
N GLY A 107 -7.36 5.92 1.08
CA GLY A 107 -7.49 4.65 0.37
C GLY A 107 -8.69 4.63 -0.59
N ALA A 108 -9.12 3.46 -1.03
CA ALA A 108 -10.22 3.32 -1.97
C ALA A 108 -11.21 2.21 -1.59
N PHE A 109 -12.45 2.42 -2.03
CA PHE A 109 -13.54 1.46 -1.99
C PHE A 109 -13.65 0.74 -3.34
N TYR A 110 -13.72 -0.58 -3.31
CA TYR A 110 -13.77 -1.41 -4.51
C TYR A 110 -15.13 -2.08 -4.64
N ASP A 111 -15.99 -1.57 -5.52
CA ASP A 111 -17.35 -2.13 -5.73
C ASP A 111 -17.46 -2.86 -7.08
N ARG A 112 -16.51 -2.66 -8.00
CA ARG A 112 -16.55 -3.32 -9.31
C ARG A 112 -16.19 -4.79 -9.19
N GLN A 113 -17.18 -5.63 -8.88
CA GLN A 113 -16.99 -7.07 -8.79
C GLN A 113 -17.47 -7.78 -10.05
N LYS A 114 -16.61 -8.66 -10.58
CA LYS A 114 -17.04 -9.62 -11.59
C LYS A 114 -17.97 -10.62 -10.92
N PHE A 115 -19.22 -10.69 -11.38
CA PHE A 115 -20.18 -11.68 -10.90
C PHE A 115 -19.67 -13.09 -11.26
N LYS A 116 -19.70 -13.99 -10.28
CA LYS A 116 -19.28 -15.39 -10.43
C LYS A 116 -20.37 -16.29 -9.85
N PRO A 117 -21.02 -17.13 -10.67
CA PRO A 117 -21.73 -18.31 -10.15
C PRO A 117 -20.76 -19.19 -9.34
N GLU A 118 -21.27 -19.91 -8.34
CA GLU A 118 -20.46 -20.70 -7.39
C GLU A 118 -19.54 -21.75 -8.06
N ASP A 119 -19.82 -22.12 -9.31
CA ASP A 119 -19.14 -23.17 -10.09
C ASP A 119 -18.32 -22.65 -11.28
N GLN A 120 -18.20 -21.34 -11.48
CA GLN A 120 -17.56 -20.76 -12.68
C GLN A 120 -16.48 -19.72 -12.38
N ASP A 121 -15.55 -19.50 -13.31
CA ASP A 121 -14.48 -18.50 -13.24
C ASP A 121 -14.97 -17.04 -13.51
N GLY A 122 -16.28 -16.85 -13.50
CA GLY A 122 -16.99 -15.63 -13.86
C GLY A 122 -17.31 -15.48 -15.34
N THR A 123 -16.90 -16.44 -16.17
CA THR A 123 -17.42 -16.56 -17.55
C THR A 123 -18.75 -17.29 -17.48
N LEU A 124 -19.82 -16.66 -17.91
CA LEU A 124 -21.15 -17.26 -17.90
C LEU A 124 -21.37 -18.19 -19.10
N ASP A 125 -22.26 -19.16 -18.94
CA ASP A 125 -22.66 -20.04 -20.03
C ASP A 125 -23.38 -19.26 -21.15
N GLY A 126 -23.07 -19.65 -22.39
CA GLY A 126 -23.67 -19.10 -23.60
C GLY A 126 -22.88 -17.94 -24.21
N THR A 127 -23.45 -17.38 -25.28
CA THR A 127 -22.87 -16.24 -26.00
C THR A 127 -23.88 -15.11 -26.12
N MET A 128 -23.38 -13.87 -26.17
CA MET A 128 -24.20 -12.69 -26.46
C MET A 128 -23.83 -12.15 -27.84
N SER A 129 -24.79 -11.49 -28.49
CA SER A 129 -24.57 -10.73 -29.72
C SER A 129 -25.05 -9.29 -29.54
N PHE A 130 -24.17 -8.35 -29.83
CA PHE A 130 -24.40 -6.91 -29.81
C PHE A 130 -24.38 -6.38 -31.24
N VAL A 131 -25.31 -5.47 -31.54
CA VAL A 131 -25.38 -4.76 -32.82
C VAL A 131 -25.12 -3.28 -32.57
N ARG A 132 -24.24 -2.67 -33.35
CA ARG A 132 -23.87 -1.25 -33.22
C ARG A 132 -25.11 -0.37 -33.31
N GLY A 133 -25.26 0.53 -32.34
CA GLY A 133 -26.39 1.44 -32.24
C GLY A 133 -27.70 0.80 -31.77
N SER A 134 -27.69 -0.50 -31.46
CA SER A 134 -28.83 -1.19 -30.83
C SER A 134 -28.73 -1.10 -29.31
N GLY A 135 -29.88 -0.93 -28.65
CA GLY A 135 -30.02 -1.14 -27.21
C GLY A 135 -30.49 -2.55 -26.86
N GLU A 136 -30.65 -3.45 -27.83
CA GLU A 136 -31.06 -4.84 -27.62
C GLU A 136 -29.83 -5.75 -27.69
N VAL A 137 -29.78 -6.74 -26.79
CA VAL A 137 -28.80 -7.82 -26.82
C VAL A 137 -29.53 -9.16 -26.81
N THR A 138 -29.11 -10.04 -27.72
CA THR A 138 -29.61 -11.42 -27.82
C THR A 138 -28.56 -12.38 -27.29
N GLY A 139 -28.99 -13.37 -26.52
CA GLY A 139 -28.16 -14.45 -26.01
C GLY A 139 -28.51 -15.80 -26.64
N GLU A 140 -27.50 -16.63 -26.88
CA GLU A 140 -27.65 -18.02 -27.26
C GLU A 140 -27.17 -18.91 -26.10
N SER A 141 -28.03 -19.84 -25.68
CA SER A 141 -27.79 -20.70 -24.50
C SER A 141 -27.53 -19.94 -23.19
N THR A 142 -27.93 -18.67 -23.12
CA THR A 142 -27.80 -17.81 -21.94
C THR A 142 -28.92 -18.05 -20.94
N ARG A 143 -28.70 -17.60 -19.69
CA ARG A 143 -29.70 -17.64 -18.62
C ARG A 143 -29.89 -16.26 -17.97
N PHE A 144 -30.12 -15.20 -18.77
CA PHE A 144 -30.13 -13.82 -18.25
C PHE A 144 -31.06 -13.56 -17.06
N ARG A 145 -32.20 -14.25 -16.98
CA ARG A 145 -33.12 -14.10 -15.83
C ARG A 145 -32.57 -14.63 -14.51
N ASP A 146 -31.59 -15.51 -14.58
CA ASP A 146 -30.98 -16.12 -13.41
C ASP A 146 -29.65 -15.42 -13.07
N ASP A 147 -28.92 -14.95 -14.09
CA ASP A 147 -27.53 -14.52 -13.95
C ASP A 147 -27.32 -12.99 -14.05
N VAL A 148 -28.31 -12.23 -14.50
CA VAL A 148 -28.20 -10.79 -14.77
C VAL A 148 -29.33 -10.02 -14.10
N GLU A 149 -28.99 -8.87 -13.53
CA GLU A 149 -29.89 -7.91 -12.91
C GLU A 149 -29.89 -6.57 -13.66
N ALA A 150 -30.98 -5.80 -13.53
CA ALA A 150 -31.00 -4.43 -14.03
C ALA A 150 -29.98 -3.59 -13.22
N GLY A 151 -29.18 -2.77 -13.90
CA GLY A 151 -28.06 -2.03 -13.32
C GLY A 151 -26.71 -2.77 -13.38
N ASP A 152 -26.71 -4.07 -13.70
CA ASP A 152 -25.47 -4.79 -13.97
C ASP A 152 -24.77 -4.24 -15.22
N TRP A 153 -23.46 -4.43 -15.28
CA TRP A 153 -22.62 -4.04 -16.41
C TRP A 153 -22.11 -5.28 -17.13
N ILE A 154 -22.27 -5.31 -18.46
CA ILE A 154 -21.90 -6.49 -19.26
C ILE A 154 -20.84 -6.15 -20.31
N ARG A 155 -20.03 -7.15 -20.65
CA ARG A 155 -18.99 -7.07 -21.68
C ARG A 155 -18.86 -8.39 -22.43
N ILE A 156 -18.56 -8.34 -23.73
CA ILE A 156 -18.10 -9.52 -24.50
C ILE A 156 -16.59 -9.71 -24.32
N TRP A 157 -16.19 -10.95 -24.04
CA TRP A 157 -14.80 -11.35 -23.96
C TRP A 157 -14.09 -11.18 -25.33
N GLY A 158 -12.98 -10.44 -25.34
CA GLY A 158 -12.15 -10.25 -26.54
C GLY A 158 -12.65 -9.23 -27.58
N ALA A 159 -13.86 -8.68 -27.44
CA ALA A 159 -14.44 -7.71 -28.39
C ALA A 159 -14.51 -6.28 -27.82
N GLY A 160 -13.34 -5.66 -27.59
CA GLY A 160 -13.26 -4.28 -27.08
C GLY A 160 -13.67 -4.12 -25.62
N ALA A 161 -13.03 -3.21 -24.89
CA ALA A 161 -13.09 -3.15 -23.43
C ALA A 161 -14.34 -2.47 -22.83
N ALA A 162 -15.37 -2.15 -23.61
CA ALA A 162 -16.49 -1.35 -23.12
C ALA A 162 -17.48 -2.20 -22.31
N LEU A 163 -17.63 -1.86 -21.03
CA LEU A 163 -18.74 -2.31 -20.20
C LEU A 163 -19.98 -1.47 -20.51
N VAL A 164 -21.14 -2.10 -20.56
CA VAL A 164 -22.43 -1.41 -20.81
C VAL A 164 -23.46 -1.83 -19.77
N GLU A 165 -24.16 -0.84 -19.25
CA GLU A 165 -25.22 -1.02 -18.25
C GLU A 165 -26.47 -1.68 -18.85
N VAL A 166 -27.02 -2.64 -18.12
CA VAL A 166 -28.27 -3.33 -18.42
C VAL A 166 -29.43 -2.48 -17.87
N ASP A 167 -30.32 -2.01 -18.75
CA ASP A 167 -31.58 -1.35 -18.37
C ASP A 167 -32.55 -2.35 -17.75
N ARG A 168 -32.78 -3.47 -18.45
CA ARG A 168 -33.68 -4.53 -17.97
C ARG A 168 -33.48 -5.85 -18.70
N ILE A 169 -33.87 -6.93 -18.04
CA ILE A 169 -33.97 -8.26 -18.61
C ILE A 169 -35.36 -8.44 -19.24
N VAL A 170 -35.41 -8.82 -20.51
CA VAL A 170 -36.67 -9.08 -21.24
C VAL A 170 -37.10 -10.53 -21.01
N ASP A 171 -36.20 -11.46 -21.31
CA ASP A 171 -36.39 -12.89 -21.11
C ASP A 171 -35.04 -13.62 -20.92
N ARG A 172 -35.01 -14.95 -20.98
CA ARG A 172 -33.79 -15.74 -20.73
C ARG A 172 -32.70 -15.53 -21.79
N THR A 173 -33.07 -15.03 -22.97
CA THR A 173 -32.19 -14.84 -24.14
C THR A 173 -32.19 -13.40 -24.66
N HIS A 174 -32.87 -12.46 -23.98
CA HIS A 174 -32.94 -11.08 -24.41
C HIS A 174 -32.83 -10.11 -23.24
N LEU A 175 -32.01 -9.08 -23.39
CA LEU A 175 -31.94 -7.95 -22.47
C LEU A 175 -31.82 -6.62 -23.23
N ARG A 176 -32.08 -5.53 -22.50
CA ARG A 176 -31.89 -4.17 -22.99
C ARG A 176 -30.77 -3.46 -22.26
N LEU A 177 -30.02 -2.66 -22.99
CA LEU A 177 -28.97 -1.77 -22.50
C LEU A 177 -29.54 -0.40 -22.16
N ALA A 178 -28.99 0.23 -21.13
CA ALA A 178 -29.31 1.61 -20.76
C ALA A 178 -28.80 2.63 -21.80
N SER A 179 -27.84 2.24 -22.63
CA SER A 179 -27.37 3.03 -23.77
C SER A 179 -27.03 2.12 -24.96
N PRO A 180 -27.29 2.56 -26.21
CA PRO A 180 -26.98 1.75 -27.37
C PRO A 180 -25.50 1.35 -27.47
N TRP A 181 -25.22 0.14 -27.97
CA TRP A 181 -23.87 -0.38 -28.15
C TRP A 181 -23.04 0.55 -29.05
N PRO A 182 -21.94 1.15 -28.56
CA PRO A 182 -21.20 2.16 -29.33
C PRO A 182 -20.20 1.56 -30.34
N ASN A 183 -19.78 0.32 -30.12
CA ASN A 183 -18.72 -0.33 -30.90
C ASN A 183 -19.29 -1.11 -32.10
N PRO A 184 -18.44 -1.61 -33.02
CA PRO A 184 -18.87 -2.53 -34.06
C PRO A 184 -19.59 -3.76 -33.51
N ASP A 185 -20.38 -4.39 -34.36
CA ASP A 185 -21.08 -5.64 -34.03
C ASP A 185 -20.10 -6.67 -33.45
N ALA A 186 -20.52 -7.32 -32.37
CA ALA A 186 -19.69 -8.22 -31.61
C ALA A 186 -20.51 -9.39 -31.10
N SER A 187 -19.90 -10.57 -31.05
CA SER A 187 -20.51 -11.75 -30.44
C SER A 187 -19.47 -12.60 -29.75
N GLY A 188 -19.81 -13.17 -28.60
CA GLY A 188 -18.89 -14.04 -27.86
C GLY A 188 -19.41 -14.38 -26.46
N THR A 189 -18.57 -15.06 -25.69
CA THR A 189 -18.81 -15.23 -24.25
C THR A 189 -18.81 -13.87 -23.56
N TYR A 190 -19.47 -13.79 -22.42
CA TYR A 190 -19.72 -12.52 -21.75
C TYR A 190 -19.41 -12.61 -20.25
N GLU A 191 -19.18 -11.43 -19.68
CA GLU A 191 -19.00 -11.22 -18.25
C GLU A 191 -20.07 -10.26 -17.74
N VAL A 192 -20.47 -10.46 -16.49
CA VAL A 192 -21.32 -9.55 -15.73
C VAL A 192 -20.50 -8.94 -14.60
N TRP A 193 -20.64 -7.64 -14.42
CA TRP A 193 -19.97 -6.84 -13.41
C TRP A 193 -21.05 -6.11 -12.60
N ARG A 194 -21.04 -6.31 -11.29
CA ARG A 194 -22.09 -5.84 -10.38
C ARG A 194 -21.51 -4.84 -9.40
N LEU A 195 -22.30 -3.82 -9.10
CA LEU A 195 -22.07 -2.86 -8.01
C LEU A 195 -23.12 -3.16 -6.95
N ASP A 196 -22.72 -3.74 -5.83
CA ASP A 196 -23.63 -4.13 -4.75
C ASP A 196 -23.53 -3.22 -3.51
N GLY A 197 -22.68 -2.19 -3.61
CA GLY A 197 -22.41 -1.22 -2.55
C GLY A 197 -21.61 -1.83 -1.40
N LYS A 198 -21.02 -3.01 -1.57
CA LYS A 198 -20.19 -3.69 -0.58
C LYS A 198 -18.75 -3.75 -1.08
N ASP A 199 -17.83 -3.28 -0.24
CA ASP A 199 -16.41 -3.28 -0.58
C ASP A 199 -15.93 -4.72 -0.85
N SER A 200 -15.20 -4.88 -1.95
CA SER A 200 -14.50 -6.10 -2.32
C SER A 200 -13.04 -6.09 -1.90
N GLY A 201 -12.50 -4.90 -1.62
CA GLY A 201 -11.20 -4.70 -1.01
C GLY A 201 -11.25 -4.90 0.50
N VAL A 202 -10.08 -5.00 1.15
CA VAL A 202 -9.98 -5.10 2.62
C VAL A 202 -9.30 -3.87 3.24
N PHE A 203 -8.88 -2.92 2.41
CA PHE A 203 -8.08 -1.77 2.83
C PHE A 203 -8.86 -0.82 3.74
N MET A 204 -10.10 -0.51 3.37
CA MET A 204 -10.96 0.41 4.13
C MET A 204 -11.28 -0.10 5.52
N ASN A 205 -11.50 -1.42 5.68
CA ASN A 205 -11.75 -2.01 7.00
C ASN A 205 -10.64 -1.69 8.00
N THR A 206 -9.37 -1.69 7.57
CA THR A 206 -8.25 -1.35 8.44
C THR A 206 -8.11 0.15 8.66
N ALA A 207 -8.21 0.95 7.59
CA ALA A 207 -8.16 2.40 7.68
C ALA A 207 -9.22 2.96 8.63
N GLU A 208 -10.47 2.50 8.49
CA GLU A 208 -11.60 2.94 9.31
C GLU A 208 -11.57 2.37 10.74
N ARG A 209 -10.97 1.19 10.95
CA ARG A 209 -10.76 0.68 12.31
C ARG A 209 -9.80 1.58 13.11
N VAL A 210 -8.72 2.03 12.48
CA VAL A 210 -7.80 3.01 13.06
C VAL A 210 -8.52 4.34 13.28
N ARG A 211 -9.20 4.86 12.25
CA ARG A 211 -9.89 6.15 12.32
C ARG A 211 -10.92 6.17 13.44
N SER A 212 -11.80 5.17 13.49
CA SER A 212 -12.86 5.07 14.50
C SER A 212 -12.28 5.03 15.91
N TYR A 213 -11.18 4.30 16.15
CA TYR A 213 -10.57 4.29 17.47
C TYR A 213 -10.00 5.67 17.86
N LEU A 214 -9.23 6.31 16.98
CA LEU A 214 -8.60 7.59 17.30
C LEU A 214 -9.63 8.70 17.49
N VAL A 215 -10.66 8.75 16.65
CA VAL A 215 -11.75 9.74 16.73
C VAL A 215 -12.65 9.43 17.94
N ASP A 216 -13.24 8.24 18.00
CA ASP A 216 -14.31 7.95 18.97
C ASP A 216 -13.78 7.72 20.38
N SER A 217 -12.62 7.08 20.52
CA SER A 217 -12.05 6.73 21.83
C SER A 217 -11.07 7.78 22.35
N LEU A 218 -10.34 8.47 21.46
CA LEU A 218 -9.30 9.41 21.85
C LEU A 218 -9.63 10.87 21.54
N GLY A 219 -10.66 11.17 20.74
CA GLY A 219 -11.09 12.52 20.42
C GLY A 219 -10.21 13.23 19.38
N TYR A 220 -9.48 12.49 18.55
CA TYR A 220 -8.62 13.07 17.52
C TYR A 220 -9.44 13.68 16.39
N ALA A 221 -8.91 14.71 15.74
CA ALA A 221 -9.40 15.14 14.44
C ALA A 221 -8.87 14.19 13.36
N ALA A 222 -9.68 13.93 12.34
CA ALA A 222 -9.34 13.05 11.24
C ALA A 222 -9.73 13.70 9.91
N ASP A 223 -8.75 13.86 9.03
CA ASP A 223 -8.98 14.13 7.62
C ASP A 223 -9.02 12.79 6.89
N TYR A 224 -10.05 12.56 6.06
CA TYR A 224 -10.25 11.27 5.41
C TYR A 224 -10.51 11.45 3.91
N HIS A 225 -9.67 10.77 3.12
CA HIS A 225 -9.50 10.94 1.68
C HIS A 225 -9.71 9.60 0.97
N TYR A 226 -10.96 9.30 0.66
CA TYR A 226 -11.35 8.06 0.00
C TYR A 226 -11.86 8.27 -1.42
N THR A 227 -11.51 7.34 -2.29
CA THR A 227 -12.00 7.25 -3.68
C THR A 227 -12.77 5.95 -3.91
N VAL A 228 -13.40 5.81 -5.07
CA VAL A 228 -14.05 4.59 -5.56
C VAL A 228 -13.38 4.12 -6.84
N ASP A 229 -13.17 2.81 -6.97
CA ASP A 229 -12.60 2.21 -8.18
C ASP A 229 -13.50 2.38 -9.43
N TRP A 230 -14.78 2.66 -9.20
CA TRP A 230 -15.73 3.11 -10.21
C TRP A 230 -16.59 4.26 -9.69
N PHE A 231 -16.61 5.40 -10.40
CA PHE A 231 -17.42 6.57 -10.05
C PHE A 231 -18.94 6.34 -9.84
N ARG A 232 -19.49 5.20 -10.30
CA ARG A 232 -20.91 4.84 -10.16
C ARG A 232 -21.20 4.01 -8.91
N SER A 233 -20.16 3.56 -8.21
CA SER A 233 -20.32 2.83 -6.96
C SER A 233 -21.09 3.68 -5.95
N ASP A 234 -21.95 3.02 -5.20
CA ASP A 234 -22.65 3.59 -4.05
C ASP A 234 -22.17 2.89 -2.78
N PRO A 235 -21.06 3.35 -2.17
CA PRO A 235 -20.49 2.68 -1.01
C PRO A 235 -21.47 2.66 0.17
N GLN A 236 -21.81 1.46 0.64
CA GLN A 236 -22.75 1.23 1.73
C GLN A 236 -22.15 0.38 2.85
N LYS A 237 -21.37 -0.64 2.50
CA LYS A 237 -20.86 -1.64 3.45
C LYS A 237 -19.39 -1.93 3.24
N PHE A 238 -18.71 -2.18 4.35
CA PHE A 238 -17.39 -2.78 4.39
C PHE A 238 -17.40 -4.23 3.85
N ASN A 239 -16.22 -4.76 3.61
CA ASN A 239 -16.03 -6.11 3.08
C ASN A 239 -16.49 -7.23 4.02
N ASP A 240 -16.39 -7.00 5.32
CA ASP A 240 -16.95 -7.88 6.36
C ASP A 240 -18.49 -7.81 6.45
N GLY A 241 -19.14 -6.92 5.68
CA GLY A 241 -20.58 -6.70 5.65
C GLY A 241 -21.09 -5.69 6.68
N GLY A 242 -20.22 -5.13 7.52
CA GLY A 242 -20.53 -4.01 8.40
C GLY A 242 -20.91 -2.77 7.60
N TRP A 243 -21.78 -1.92 8.15
CA TRP A 243 -22.18 -0.69 7.47
C TRP A 243 -21.09 0.38 7.56
N LEU A 244 -20.87 1.12 6.48
CA LEU A 244 -20.06 2.33 6.52
C LEU A 244 -20.70 3.35 7.48
N PRO A 245 -19.91 4.17 8.19
CA PRO A 245 -20.42 5.31 8.94
C PRO A 245 -21.30 6.24 8.07
N PRO A 246 -22.39 6.83 8.61
CA PRO A 246 -23.29 7.67 7.80
C PRO A 246 -22.61 8.83 7.09
N GLU A 247 -21.53 9.38 7.67
CA GLU A 247 -20.74 10.45 7.09
C GLU A 247 -19.93 10.04 5.86
N LEU A 248 -19.69 8.74 5.65
CA LEU A 248 -19.04 8.20 4.45
C LEU A 248 -20.04 7.76 3.37
N ARG A 249 -21.35 7.78 3.62
CA ARG A 249 -22.33 7.36 2.61
C ARG A 249 -22.69 8.50 1.67
N ARG A 250 -22.99 8.18 0.41
CA ARG A 250 -23.53 9.17 -0.53
C ARG A 250 -24.93 9.65 -0.07
N PRO A 251 -25.31 10.91 -0.34
CA PRO A 251 -24.54 11.96 -1.01
C PRO A 251 -23.65 12.78 -0.05
N THR A 252 -23.54 12.39 1.23
CA THR A 252 -22.79 13.15 2.25
C THR A 252 -21.30 13.21 1.92
N TYR A 253 -20.71 12.09 1.52
CA TYR A 253 -19.33 12.00 1.08
C TYR A 253 -19.22 11.84 -0.43
N ALA A 254 -18.28 12.54 -1.04
CA ALA A 254 -18.15 12.65 -2.49
C ALA A 254 -17.42 11.47 -3.13
N TRP A 255 -16.50 10.82 -2.41
CA TRP A 255 -15.67 9.70 -2.91
C TRP A 255 -14.85 10.06 -4.15
N ASP A 256 -14.28 11.26 -4.15
CA ASP A 256 -13.54 11.84 -5.27
C ASP A 256 -12.15 12.32 -4.85
N ALA A 257 -11.62 11.77 -3.74
CA ALA A 257 -10.29 12.11 -3.26
C ALA A 257 -9.25 11.95 -4.37
N ASP A 258 -8.42 12.98 -4.54
CA ASP A 258 -7.41 13.05 -5.57
C ASP A 258 -6.02 13.39 -5.02
N MET A 259 -5.06 13.59 -5.93
CA MET A 259 -3.69 13.94 -5.58
C MET A 259 -3.59 15.24 -4.78
N TRP A 260 -4.44 16.22 -5.05
CA TRP A 260 -4.40 17.52 -4.39
C TRP A 260 -4.89 17.46 -2.96
N ASP A 261 -5.84 16.58 -2.64
CA ASP A 261 -6.24 16.35 -1.26
C ASP A 261 -5.06 15.83 -0.43
N ILE A 262 -4.36 14.80 -0.94
CA ILE A 262 -3.18 14.24 -0.28
C ILE A 262 -2.03 15.26 -0.22
N MET A 263 -1.81 16.03 -1.28
CA MET A 263 -0.80 17.08 -1.31
C MET A 263 -1.12 18.20 -0.31
N GLY A 264 -2.39 18.51 -0.10
CA GLY A 264 -2.86 19.42 0.93
C GLY A 264 -2.40 18.98 2.31
N GLU A 265 -2.53 17.69 2.62
CA GLU A 265 -2.09 17.13 3.91
C GLU A 265 -0.58 17.17 4.13
N LEU A 266 0.20 16.93 3.08
CA LEU A 266 1.66 17.05 3.14
C LEU A 266 2.11 18.48 3.39
N ASN A 267 1.34 19.46 2.93
CA ASN A 267 1.71 20.87 2.91
C ASN A 267 1.11 21.68 4.09
N SER A 268 0.08 21.16 4.76
CA SER A 268 -0.63 21.87 5.84
C SER A 268 0.22 22.02 7.09
N GLY A 269 0.98 20.98 7.44
CA GLY A 269 1.66 20.88 8.73
C GLY A 269 0.70 20.72 9.92
N ASP A 270 -0.53 20.25 9.65
CA ASP A 270 -1.58 20.07 10.65
C ASP A 270 -1.68 18.62 11.14
N ASN A 271 -1.19 17.64 10.39
CA ASN A 271 -1.38 16.23 10.66
C ASN A 271 -0.11 15.53 11.16
N LEU A 272 -0.23 14.81 12.29
CA LEU A 272 0.87 14.05 12.90
C LEU A 272 1.38 12.95 11.97
N PHE A 273 0.45 12.24 11.34
CA PHE A 273 0.74 11.20 10.38
C PHE A 273 -0.33 11.13 9.29
N ILE A 274 0.05 10.56 8.16
CA ILE A 274 -0.85 10.20 7.06
C ILE A 274 -0.79 8.67 6.91
N LEU A 275 -1.93 8.00 7.08
CA LEU A 275 -2.06 6.56 6.86
C LEU A 275 -2.67 6.30 5.49
N HIS A 276 -1.94 5.61 4.62
CA HIS A 276 -2.48 5.12 3.37
C HIS A 276 -2.56 3.60 3.35
N ARG A 277 -3.76 3.10 3.07
CA ARG A 277 -4.04 1.68 2.82
C ARG A 277 -4.74 1.55 1.49
N ASP A 278 -4.00 1.05 0.50
CA ASP A 278 -4.51 0.66 -0.80
C ASP A 278 -3.38 -0.02 -1.60
N HIS A 279 -3.54 -0.13 -2.91
CA HIS A 279 -2.51 -0.45 -3.86
C HIS A 279 -1.49 0.69 -4.01
N ALA A 280 -0.25 0.27 -4.22
CA ALA A 280 0.83 1.15 -4.60
C ALA A 280 1.83 0.36 -5.45
N GLU A 281 2.72 1.11 -6.07
CA GLU A 281 3.92 0.61 -6.71
C GLU A 281 5.09 1.50 -6.26
N PHE A 282 6.30 1.16 -6.68
CA PHE A 282 7.55 1.86 -6.31
C PHE A 282 7.55 3.36 -6.59
N PHE A 283 6.79 3.83 -7.58
CA PHE A 283 6.71 5.24 -7.92
C PHE A 283 5.53 5.98 -7.27
N GLY A 284 4.60 5.30 -6.57
CA GLY A 284 3.44 5.97 -5.99
C GLY A 284 2.24 5.10 -5.68
N TRP A 285 1.25 5.70 -5.02
CA TRP A 285 -0.05 5.09 -4.71
C TRP A 285 -0.96 5.04 -5.92
N GLY A 286 -1.80 4.01 -6.02
CA GLY A 286 -2.86 3.93 -7.03
C GLY A 286 -3.96 4.94 -6.73
N ASP A 287 -4.59 4.78 -5.56
CA ASP A 287 -5.87 5.40 -5.22
C ASP A 287 -5.94 5.78 -3.73
N PRO A 288 -6.18 7.07 -3.38
CA PRO A 288 -6.02 8.22 -4.26
C PRO A 288 -4.55 8.35 -4.74
N PRO A 289 -4.31 8.86 -5.96
CA PRO A 289 -2.98 8.85 -6.54
C PRO A 289 -2.05 9.87 -5.84
N LEU A 290 -0.88 9.40 -5.41
CA LEU A 290 0.25 10.24 -5.03
C LEU A 290 1.53 9.64 -5.62
N LYS A 291 2.18 10.35 -6.53
CA LYS A 291 3.38 9.87 -7.22
C LYS A 291 4.63 10.63 -6.77
N ALA A 292 5.80 10.00 -6.92
CA ALA A 292 7.09 10.59 -6.58
C ALA A 292 7.32 11.94 -7.28
N TRP A 293 6.90 12.08 -8.54
CA TRP A 293 7.00 13.33 -9.28
C TRP A 293 6.01 14.41 -8.82
N ASP A 294 4.85 14.02 -8.25
CA ASP A 294 3.90 14.98 -7.68
C ASP A 294 4.50 15.59 -6.40
N VAL A 295 5.11 14.75 -5.56
CA VAL A 295 5.85 15.20 -4.36
C VAL A 295 6.98 16.15 -4.76
N ALA A 296 7.82 15.76 -5.72
CA ALA A 296 8.92 16.61 -6.17
C ALA A 296 8.44 17.97 -6.71
N ALA A 297 7.29 17.99 -7.41
CA ALA A 297 6.74 19.20 -8.02
C ALA A 297 5.96 20.10 -7.05
N HIS A 298 5.32 19.53 -6.03
CA HIS A 298 4.27 20.23 -5.28
C HIS A 298 4.38 20.14 -3.76
N ALA A 299 5.20 19.24 -3.20
CA ALA A 299 5.34 19.15 -1.76
C ALA A 299 6.17 20.33 -1.23
N THR A 300 5.50 21.21 -0.51
CA THR A 300 6.07 22.38 0.16
C THR A 300 5.20 22.75 1.36
N SER A 301 5.80 22.76 2.55
CA SER A 301 5.18 23.16 3.79
C SER A 301 5.83 24.44 4.32
N ALA A 302 5.01 25.32 4.88
CA ALA A 302 5.49 26.48 5.63
C ALA A 302 5.77 26.14 7.11
N SER A 303 5.47 24.91 7.54
CA SER A 303 5.61 24.40 8.90
C SER A 303 6.79 23.42 8.99
N ASP A 304 7.52 23.48 10.09
CA ASP A 304 8.54 22.49 10.46
C ASP A 304 7.92 21.18 11.00
N LEU A 305 6.62 21.17 11.29
CA LEU A 305 5.86 20.00 11.73
C LEU A 305 5.34 19.23 10.53
N LEU A 306 6.19 18.38 9.95
CA LEU A 306 5.84 17.50 8.84
C LEU A 306 5.25 16.17 9.32
N PRO A 307 4.34 15.54 8.54
CA PRO A 307 3.72 14.28 8.92
C PRO A 307 4.70 13.10 8.81
N VAL A 308 4.49 12.07 9.64
CA VAL A 308 5.01 10.72 9.39
C VAL A 308 4.10 10.02 8.38
N MET A 309 4.67 9.40 7.35
CA MET A 309 3.90 8.66 6.35
C MET A 309 3.85 7.17 6.71
N PHE A 310 2.66 6.65 7.01
CA PHE A 310 2.41 5.21 7.10
C PHE A 310 1.86 4.72 5.76
N SER A 311 2.77 4.43 4.83
CA SER A 311 2.43 3.93 3.49
C SER A 311 2.45 2.39 3.50
N ILE A 312 1.40 1.81 4.10
CA ILE A 312 1.33 0.36 4.35
C ILE A 312 0.67 -0.33 3.15
N ASN A 313 1.43 -0.41 2.07
CA ASN A 313 1.04 -0.91 0.76
C ASN A 313 2.26 -1.50 0.02
N CYS A 314 2.10 -1.88 -1.24
CA CYS A 314 3.15 -2.55 -2.00
C CYS A 314 4.23 -1.57 -2.46
N ALA A 315 5.50 -1.93 -2.25
CA ALA A 315 6.69 -1.35 -2.87
C ALA A 315 6.90 0.17 -2.74
N SER A 316 6.04 0.95 -2.08
CA SER A 316 6.19 2.41 -1.98
C SER A 316 7.44 2.88 -1.21
N GLY A 317 8.07 1.96 -0.48
CA GLY A 317 9.34 2.13 0.24
C GLY A 317 10.57 1.68 -0.53
N TYR A 318 10.45 1.38 -1.83
CA TYR A 318 11.58 1.02 -2.68
C TYR A 318 12.68 2.10 -2.59
N PHE A 319 13.93 1.68 -2.39
CA PHE A 319 15.08 2.59 -2.32
C PHE A 319 16.33 2.02 -2.99
N ASP A 320 16.26 0.82 -3.56
CA ASP A 320 17.44 0.04 -3.96
C ASP A 320 17.47 -0.30 -5.44
N ASN A 321 16.83 0.51 -6.28
CA ASN A 321 16.81 0.32 -7.73
C ASN A 321 18.20 0.31 -8.37
N GLU A 322 19.17 1.04 -7.79
CA GLU A 322 20.59 1.03 -8.16
C GLU A 322 21.26 -0.32 -7.88
N TYR A 323 20.63 -1.12 -7.01
CA TYR A 323 21.18 -2.32 -6.43
C TYR A 323 20.31 -3.57 -6.63
N ASP A 324 19.40 -3.54 -7.60
CA ASP A 324 18.45 -4.62 -7.84
C ASP A 324 19.07 -5.88 -8.48
N TYR A 325 18.60 -7.06 -8.05
CA TYR A 325 19.04 -8.35 -8.58
C TYR A 325 17.88 -9.30 -8.88
N TRP A 326 18.01 -10.02 -10.00
CA TRP A 326 17.31 -11.29 -10.23
C TRP A 326 18.06 -12.44 -9.55
N ARG A 327 17.35 -13.30 -8.83
CA ARG A 327 17.78 -14.68 -8.63
C ARG A 327 17.26 -15.53 -9.78
N VAL A 328 18.18 -16.21 -10.47
CA VAL A 328 17.90 -16.96 -11.70
C VAL A 328 18.29 -18.42 -11.53
N ARG A 329 17.31 -19.32 -11.66
CA ARG A 329 17.54 -20.76 -11.76
C ARG A 329 18.03 -21.11 -13.16
N GLN A 330 19.22 -21.66 -13.23
CA GLN A 330 19.86 -22.13 -14.46
C GLN A 330 19.30 -23.50 -14.88
N PRO A 331 19.48 -23.91 -16.15
CA PRO A 331 19.04 -25.22 -16.63
C PRO A 331 19.62 -26.41 -15.86
N ASP A 332 20.83 -26.25 -15.31
CA ASP A 332 21.51 -27.25 -14.48
C ASP A 332 20.99 -27.32 -13.03
N GLY A 333 20.01 -26.47 -12.68
CA GLY A 333 19.40 -26.40 -11.35
C GLY A 333 20.11 -25.47 -10.37
N THR A 334 21.26 -24.89 -10.74
CA THR A 334 21.93 -23.90 -9.89
C THR A 334 21.19 -22.57 -9.89
N VAL A 335 21.34 -21.76 -8.83
CA VAL A 335 20.76 -20.41 -8.75
C VAL A 335 21.89 -19.39 -8.74
N THR A 336 21.81 -18.40 -9.63
CA THR A 336 22.77 -17.30 -9.72
C THR A 336 22.08 -15.96 -9.47
N GLN A 337 22.83 -14.97 -8.98
CA GLN A 337 22.36 -13.59 -8.86
C GLN A 337 22.83 -12.81 -10.10
N GLN A 338 21.91 -12.10 -10.73
CA GLN A 338 22.18 -11.27 -11.90
C GLN A 338 21.63 -9.86 -11.64
N PRO A 339 22.41 -8.78 -11.82
CA PRO A 339 21.87 -7.43 -11.72
C PRO A 339 20.68 -7.25 -12.67
N ILE A 340 19.66 -6.50 -12.26
CA ILE A 340 18.56 -6.13 -13.15
C ILE A 340 19.07 -5.04 -14.10
N ASP A 341 19.09 -5.32 -15.40
CA ASP A 341 19.42 -4.31 -16.42
C ASP A 341 18.21 -3.38 -16.63
N PRO A 342 18.33 -2.07 -16.37
CA PRO A 342 17.28 -1.09 -16.60
C PRO A 342 16.73 -1.09 -18.04
N ALA A 343 17.55 -1.47 -19.02
CA ALA A 343 17.18 -1.48 -20.44
C ALA A 343 16.46 -2.76 -20.89
N SER A 344 16.41 -3.81 -20.05
CA SER A 344 15.87 -5.12 -20.44
C SER A 344 14.34 -5.21 -20.46
N GLY A 345 13.64 -4.10 -20.17
CA GLY A 345 12.18 -4.01 -20.22
C GLY A 345 11.45 -4.89 -19.20
N GLY A 346 12.19 -5.53 -18.28
CA GLY A 346 11.67 -6.24 -17.13
C GLY A 346 12.25 -5.63 -15.86
N GLY A 347 11.49 -4.76 -15.21
CA GLY A 347 11.91 -4.03 -14.01
C GLY A 347 11.38 -2.60 -14.10
N TRP A 348 10.48 -2.11 -13.26
CA TRP A 348 10.69 -1.83 -11.82
C TRP A 348 11.98 -1.01 -11.51
N SER A 349 12.89 -0.80 -12.48
CA SER A 349 14.32 -0.55 -12.25
C SER A 349 14.93 0.54 -13.15
N ASP A 350 14.21 1.65 -13.40
CA ASP A 350 14.92 2.85 -13.85
C ASP A 350 15.74 3.37 -12.67
N VAL A 351 17.05 3.12 -12.72
CA VAL A 351 18.06 3.52 -11.73
C VAL A 351 18.15 5.04 -11.55
N ALA A 352 17.62 5.84 -12.48
CA ALA A 352 17.59 7.28 -12.34
C ALA A 352 16.28 7.81 -11.75
N SER A 353 15.26 6.94 -11.58
CA SER A 353 13.93 7.36 -11.12
C SER A 353 13.83 7.30 -9.60
N VAL A 354 13.65 8.47 -9.00
CA VAL A 354 13.36 8.62 -7.56
C VAL A 354 12.05 7.92 -7.21
N LYS A 355 12.06 7.12 -6.14
CA LYS A 355 10.90 6.36 -5.66
C LYS A 355 10.07 7.19 -4.68
N LEU A 356 8.85 6.73 -4.34
CA LEU A 356 7.93 7.53 -3.53
C LEU A 356 8.52 7.90 -2.15
N ALA A 357 8.98 6.92 -1.37
CA ALA A 357 9.53 7.19 -0.05
C ALA A 357 10.78 8.08 -0.09
N GLU A 358 11.60 7.93 -1.12
CA GLU A 358 12.75 8.81 -1.34
C GLU A 358 12.32 10.24 -1.66
N ALA A 359 11.36 10.43 -2.56
CA ALA A 359 10.83 11.76 -2.89
C ALA A 359 10.25 12.46 -1.65
N LEU A 360 9.50 11.72 -0.82
CA LEU A 360 8.92 12.23 0.43
C LEU A 360 10.00 12.70 1.42
N ILE A 361 11.06 11.92 1.60
CA ILE A 361 12.13 12.25 2.56
C ILE A 361 13.08 13.30 1.98
N ARG A 362 13.45 13.22 0.71
CA ARG A 362 14.44 14.13 0.08
C ARG A 362 13.89 15.54 -0.18
N GLN A 363 12.58 15.77 -0.09
CA GLN A 363 11.98 17.08 -0.38
C GLN A 363 12.41 18.13 0.67
N PRO A 364 13.18 19.18 0.33
CA PRO A 364 13.86 20.02 1.32
C PRO A 364 12.92 20.87 2.18
N ASN A 365 11.81 21.36 1.62
CA ASN A 365 10.87 22.24 2.32
C ASN A 365 9.48 21.60 2.46
N GLY A 366 9.39 20.28 2.61
CA GLY A 366 8.11 19.59 2.70
C GLY A 366 8.24 18.08 2.66
N GLY A 367 7.20 17.40 2.17
CA GLY A 367 7.14 15.95 2.11
C GLY A 367 6.84 15.35 3.48
N ALA A 368 7.55 14.28 3.84
CA ALA A 368 7.39 13.59 5.12
C ALA A 368 8.65 13.74 5.99
N ILE A 369 8.49 13.60 7.31
CA ILE A 369 9.62 13.56 8.26
C ILE A 369 10.17 12.13 8.46
N GLY A 370 9.35 11.13 8.17
CA GLY A 370 9.67 9.71 8.27
C GLY A 370 8.64 8.91 7.49
N VAL A 371 9.04 7.81 6.85
CA VAL A 371 8.16 6.95 6.07
C VAL A 371 8.32 5.51 6.55
N ILE A 372 7.22 4.86 6.95
CA ILE A 372 7.15 3.40 7.09
C ILE A 372 6.49 2.86 5.82
N ALA A 373 7.24 2.05 5.07
CA ALA A 373 6.78 1.48 3.81
C ALA A 373 7.47 0.15 3.48
N ALA A 374 6.84 -0.67 2.63
CA ALA A 374 7.42 -1.90 2.13
C ALA A 374 8.32 -1.63 0.91
N THR A 375 9.47 -2.30 0.83
CA THR A 375 10.39 -2.21 -0.30
C THR A 375 9.98 -3.07 -1.50
N ARG A 376 9.07 -4.03 -1.31
CA ARG A 376 8.60 -4.96 -2.35
C ARG A 376 7.09 -5.22 -2.22
N LEU A 377 6.56 -6.11 -3.05
CA LEU A 377 5.18 -6.57 -2.99
C LEU A 377 4.78 -6.98 -1.57
N SER A 378 3.70 -6.39 -1.06
CA SER A 378 3.12 -6.72 0.26
C SER A 378 1.66 -7.11 0.08
N TYR A 379 1.08 -7.77 1.08
CA TYR A 379 -0.27 -8.34 1.02
C TYR A 379 -1.11 -7.89 2.21
N SER A 380 -2.40 -7.71 1.97
CA SER A 380 -3.28 -7.05 2.92
C SER A 380 -3.32 -7.69 4.30
N TRP A 381 -3.34 -9.02 4.42
CA TRP A 381 -3.45 -9.70 5.72
C TRP A 381 -2.32 -9.31 6.69
N PHE A 382 -1.08 -9.25 6.23
CA PHE A 382 0.03 -8.84 7.09
C PHE A 382 0.08 -7.32 7.23
N ASN A 383 -0.23 -6.58 6.16
CA ASN A 383 -0.32 -5.11 6.20
C ASN A 383 -1.35 -4.62 7.22
N ASP A 384 -2.49 -5.31 7.34
CA ASP A 384 -3.55 -5.04 8.31
C ASP A 384 -3.03 -5.22 9.75
N VAL A 385 -2.39 -6.36 10.02
CA VAL A 385 -1.83 -6.66 11.34
C VAL A 385 -0.64 -5.74 11.68
N LEU A 386 0.20 -5.40 10.70
CA LEU A 386 1.31 -4.45 10.88
C LEU A 386 0.77 -3.04 11.20
N THR A 387 -0.25 -2.59 10.47
CA THR A 387 -0.93 -1.31 10.75
C THR A 387 -1.47 -1.32 12.18
N ASP A 388 -2.11 -2.42 12.59
CA ASP A 388 -2.62 -2.54 13.95
C ASP A 388 -1.51 -2.53 15.00
N GLY A 389 -0.38 -3.18 14.71
CA GLY A 389 0.81 -3.14 15.54
C GLY A 389 1.35 -1.72 15.71
N ILE A 390 1.49 -0.95 14.63
CA ILE A 390 1.95 0.45 14.65
C ILE A 390 1.05 1.27 15.59
N ILE A 391 -0.26 1.21 15.38
CA ILE A 391 -1.23 1.99 16.16
C ILE A 391 -1.26 1.53 17.62
N SER A 392 -1.13 0.23 17.89
CA SER A 392 -1.08 -0.30 19.27
C SER A 392 0.15 0.17 20.04
N PHE A 393 1.31 0.25 19.38
CA PHE A 393 2.55 0.76 19.99
C PHE A 393 2.55 2.28 20.17
N MET A 394 1.80 3.01 19.35
CA MET A 394 1.59 4.45 19.55
C MET A 394 0.55 4.72 20.65
N TYR A 395 -0.52 3.92 20.72
CA TYR A 395 -1.68 4.17 21.57
C TYR A 395 -2.12 2.90 22.33
N PRO A 396 -1.53 2.62 23.50
CA PRO A 396 -1.91 1.49 24.34
C PRO A 396 -3.40 1.58 24.71
N GLY A 397 -4.18 0.57 24.29
CA GLY A 397 -5.64 0.57 24.38
C GLY A 397 -6.32 0.27 23.04
N TYR A 398 -5.61 0.44 21.93
CA TYR A 398 -6.06 -0.04 20.64
C TYR A 398 -6.05 -1.57 20.60
N ALA A 399 -7.18 -2.18 20.25
CA ALA A 399 -7.35 -3.63 20.29
C ALA A 399 -6.95 -4.35 18.98
N GLY A 400 -6.89 -3.62 17.85
CA GLY A 400 -6.65 -4.21 16.53
C GLY A 400 -7.73 -5.21 16.09
N MET A 401 -7.45 -6.00 15.05
CA MET A 401 -8.34 -7.06 14.54
C MET A 401 -8.51 -8.24 15.50
N GLU A 402 -7.50 -8.56 16.32
CA GLU A 402 -7.60 -9.67 17.27
C GLU A 402 -7.06 -9.30 18.64
N SER A 403 -7.93 -9.47 19.65
CA SER A 403 -7.57 -9.39 21.06
C SER A 403 -6.75 -10.62 21.46
N GLY A 404 -5.49 -10.44 21.85
CA GLY A 404 -4.67 -11.57 22.31
C GLY A 404 -3.27 -11.20 22.77
N LEU A 405 -2.66 -10.15 22.17
CA LEU A 405 -1.45 -9.53 22.70
C LEU A 405 -1.81 -8.15 23.25
N THR A 406 -1.60 -7.95 24.55
CA THR A 406 -1.72 -6.61 25.14
C THR A 406 -0.35 -5.94 25.07
N ILE A 407 -0.23 -4.89 24.26
CA ILE A 407 0.97 -4.05 24.27
C ILE A 407 0.90 -3.17 25.54
N LEU A 408 1.80 -3.45 26.49
CA LEU A 408 1.81 -2.84 27.82
C LEU A 408 2.56 -1.51 27.88
N SER A 409 3.29 -1.14 26.82
CA SER A 409 4.10 0.06 26.76
C SER A 409 4.03 0.71 25.38
N SER A 410 3.76 2.01 25.35
CA SER A 410 3.90 2.85 24.16
C SER A 410 5.35 3.19 23.87
N SER A 411 5.69 3.47 22.61
CA SER A 411 6.90 4.23 22.26
C SER A 411 6.55 5.44 21.41
N GLN A 412 7.38 6.48 21.53
CA GLN A 412 7.34 7.66 20.67
C GLN A 412 8.41 7.61 19.58
N TYR A 413 9.36 6.66 19.66
CA TYR A 413 10.44 6.55 18.70
C TYR A 413 9.98 5.72 17.50
N LEU A 414 10.12 6.25 16.30
CA LEU A 414 9.63 5.61 15.08
C LEU A 414 10.21 4.20 14.89
N GLY A 415 11.50 4.02 15.20
CA GLY A 415 12.18 2.72 15.19
C GLY A 415 11.56 1.68 16.12
N ASP A 416 11.27 2.08 17.36
CA ASP A 416 10.66 1.18 18.34
C ASP A 416 9.22 0.83 17.94
N ILE A 417 8.49 1.78 17.35
CA ILE A 417 7.14 1.57 16.84
C ILE A 417 7.16 0.52 15.72
N LEU A 418 8.03 0.65 14.72
CA LEU A 418 8.10 -0.33 13.63
C LEU A 418 8.60 -1.69 14.10
N ASN A 419 9.67 -1.74 14.91
CA ASN A 419 10.18 -3.01 15.43
C ASN A 419 9.12 -3.74 16.27
N GLY A 420 8.45 -3.00 17.16
CA GLY A 420 7.34 -3.52 17.94
C GLY A 420 6.18 -4.02 17.07
N ALA A 421 5.78 -3.25 16.06
CA ALA A 421 4.72 -3.64 15.12
C ALA A 421 5.07 -4.90 14.32
N LYS A 422 6.33 -5.03 13.90
CA LYS A 422 6.84 -6.23 13.24
C LYS A 422 6.80 -7.45 14.16
N THR A 423 7.24 -7.33 15.41
CA THR A 423 7.14 -8.41 16.40
C THR A 423 5.69 -8.79 16.69
N TYR A 424 4.81 -7.78 16.81
CA TYR A 424 3.37 -7.99 16.93
C TYR A 424 2.82 -8.78 15.74
N ALA A 425 3.13 -8.37 14.52
CA ALA A 425 2.69 -9.07 13.33
C ALA A 425 3.24 -10.51 13.26
N ALA A 426 4.54 -10.71 13.50
CA ALA A 426 5.16 -12.04 13.56
C ALA A 426 4.47 -13.00 14.54
N SER A 427 3.97 -12.49 15.66
CA SER A 427 3.25 -13.31 16.65
C SER A 427 1.89 -13.85 16.18
N ARG A 428 1.43 -13.42 15.00
CA ARG A 428 0.11 -13.76 14.41
C ARG A 428 0.18 -14.61 13.15
N PHE A 429 1.38 -14.97 12.71
CA PHE A 429 1.58 -15.82 11.54
C PHE A 429 2.41 -17.04 11.91
N ASP A 430 1.93 -18.22 11.52
CA ASP A 430 2.59 -19.50 11.79
C ASP A 430 3.70 -19.83 10.78
N ASP A 431 3.67 -19.23 9.59
CA ASP A 431 4.63 -19.50 8.51
C ASP A 431 5.89 -18.62 8.66
N PRO A 432 7.05 -19.20 9.06
CA PRO A 432 8.26 -18.43 9.30
C PRO A 432 8.82 -17.77 8.04
N ASP A 433 8.59 -18.33 6.84
CA ASP A 433 9.08 -17.73 5.59
C ASP A 433 8.32 -16.44 5.29
N TRP A 434 7.00 -16.43 5.52
CA TRP A 434 6.21 -15.21 5.41
C TRP A 434 6.63 -14.19 6.47
N VAL A 435 6.83 -14.61 7.72
CA VAL A 435 7.31 -13.69 8.77
C VAL A 435 8.64 -13.06 8.37
N GLN A 436 9.62 -13.86 7.94
CA GLN A 436 10.92 -13.36 7.50
C GLN A 436 10.78 -12.39 6.32
N TYR A 437 10.00 -12.72 5.30
CA TYR A 437 9.77 -11.87 4.13
C TYR A 437 9.26 -10.47 4.51
N TYR A 438 8.34 -10.40 5.47
CA TYR A 438 7.80 -9.13 5.97
C TYR A 438 8.74 -8.37 6.89
N MET A 439 9.52 -9.08 7.71
CA MET A 439 10.58 -8.50 8.52
C MET A 439 11.62 -7.81 7.63
N GLU A 440 11.97 -8.43 6.51
CA GLU A 440 12.93 -7.90 5.56
C GLU A 440 12.39 -6.69 4.77
N MET A 441 11.12 -6.66 4.36
CA MET A 441 10.66 -5.65 3.40
C MET A 441 10.28 -4.29 4.02
N PHE A 442 9.73 -4.27 5.24
CA PHE A 442 9.23 -3.02 5.82
C PHE A 442 10.37 -2.21 6.44
N HIS A 443 10.52 -0.95 6.05
CA HIS A 443 11.62 -0.10 6.50
C HIS A 443 11.12 1.24 7.01
N ILE A 444 11.93 1.86 7.87
CA ILE A 444 11.91 3.30 8.07
C ILE A 444 12.84 3.92 7.03
N ILE A 445 12.24 4.65 6.09
CA ILE A 445 12.97 5.61 5.27
C ILE A 445 12.87 6.93 6.02
N GLY A 446 13.95 7.29 6.72
CA GLY A 446 13.99 8.36 7.73
C GLY A 446 14.85 8.00 8.94
N ASP A 447 14.80 8.86 9.95
CA ASP A 447 15.51 8.67 11.22
C ASP A 447 14.73 7.71 12.15
N PRO A 448 15.30 6.55 12.55
CA PRO A 448 14.65 5.62 13.47
C PRO A 448 14.53 6.16 14.90
N THR A 449 15.26 7.23 15.22
CA THR A 449 15.23 7.91 16.52
C THR A 449 14.26 9.08 16.56
N LEU A 450 13.57 9.36 15.44
CA LEU A 450 12.57 10.40 15.37
C LEU A 450 11.49 10.18 16.43
N LYS A 451 11.30 11.18 17.29
CA LYS A 451 10.20 11.22 18.25
C LYS A 451 8.91 11.70 17.59
N VAL A 452 8.02 10.77 17.28
CA VAL A 452 6.65 11.06 16.86
C VAL A 452 5.95 11.79 18.00
N LYS A 453 5.46 13.01 17.73
CA LYS A 453 4.89 13.92 18.73
C LYS A 453 3.47 13.52 19.18
N ILE A 454 3.20 12.24 19.44
CA ILE A 454 1.92 11.75 20.04
C ILE A 454 1.64 12.45 21.37
N ARG A 455 0.35 12.51 21.77
CA ARG A 455 -0.13 13.24 22.95
C ARG A 455 0.47 12.82 24.29
#